data_AF-A0A959RFR5-F1
#
_entry.id   AF-A0A959RFR5-F1
#
_cell.length_a   1.000
_cell.length_b   1.000
_cell.length_c   1.000
_cell.angle_alpha   90.00
_cell.angle_beta   90.00
_cell.angle_gamma   90.00
#
_symmetry.space_group_name_H-M   'P 1'
#
loop_
_entity.id
_entity.type
_entity.pdbx_description
1 polymer ?
#
loop_
_entity_poly.entity_id
_entity_poly.type
_entity_poly.pdbx_seq_one_letter_code
_entity_poly.pdbx_strand_id
1 'polypeptide(L)'
;MSSKIFRNGVDLGDKLLDFVANAKLLTIFSPYIKLNSLESLIENSKSVNIVVVRWEPLDLIMGVSDLEIYPYLNKKGIYLYRNPRLHLKAFIDNGKRCFMGSANISSRALNIPNSNNYNYELGTIVENISIDEQLYFNKLINNSILITDVVYEQFKEQIENSQAIKPQIDIDFELVAPDRNFLISSLPMSYNTEKLLDVYYKRSEYSEIDFNCALHDLALYDVNLDLEKEDLMLSVKKAFFNHPFINGFLENIDENGEIYFGRAKDWIHKNCTTVPTPRKWEITDNIQILYRWIVELSDGVYNVDKPHHSERLYKVKNYVK
;
A
#
# COMPACT_ATOMS: atom_id res chain seq x y z
N MET A 1 -23.16 0.78 -10.05
CA MET A 1 -21.85 1.43 -10.21
C MET A 1 -20.83 0.58 -9.49
N SER A 2 -19.68 0.26 -10.10
CA SER A 2 -18.61 -0.44 -9.37
C SER A 2 -17.99 0.52 -8.36
N SER A 3 -17.86 0.08 -7.12
CA SER A 3 -17.13 0.81 -6.08
C SER A 3 -15.65 0.93 -6.46
N LYS A 4 -15.11 2.16 -6.44
CA LYS A 4 -13.67 2.41 -6.66
C LYS A 4 -12.97 2.42 -5.30
N ILE A 5 -11.79 1.79 -5.24
CA ILE A 5 -10.88 1.89 -4.09
C ILE A 5 -9.90 3.04 -4.36
N PHE A 6 -9.84 3.98 -3.43
CA PHE A 6 -8.88 5.08 -3.42
C PHE A 6 -7.64 4.67 -2.64
N ARG A 7 -6.47 5.14 -3.07
CA ARG A 7 -5.17 4.77 -2.50
C ARG A 7 -4.41 6.01 -2.07
N ASN A 8 -3.84 5.97 -0.86
CA ASN A 8 -2.96 7.04 -0.42
C ASN A 8 -1.68 7.08 -1.28
N GLY A 9 -1.16 8.28 -1.54
CA GLY A 9 -0.11 8.50 -2.54
C GLY A 9 -0.60 8.50 -4.00
N VAL A 10 -1.89 8.25 -4.26
CA VAL A 10 -2.48 8.29 -5.61
C VAL A 10 -3.69 9.24 -5.66
N ASP A 11 -4.79 8.91 -4.98
CA ASP A 11 -6.05 9.68 -5.09
C ASP A 11 -6.88 9.76 -3.79
N LEU A 12 -6.47 9.11 -2.69
CA LEU A 12 -7.26 9.07 -1.44
C LEU A 12 -7.46 10.44 -0.80
N GLY A 13 -6.38 11.20 -0.60
CA GLY A 13 -6.45 12.52 0.05
C GLY A 13 -7.34 13.49 -0.72
N ASP A 14 -7.13 13.58 -2.04
CA ASP A 14 -7.91 14.45 -2.93
C ASP A 14 -9.39 14.07 -2.95
N LYS A 15 -9.70 12.77 -2.99
CA LYS A 15 -11.10 12.30 -2.97
C LYS A 15 -11.78 12.55 -1.64
N LEU A 16 -11.03 12.47 -0.53
CA LEU A 16 -11.57 12.82 0.77
C LEU A 16 -11.82 14.34 0.89
N LEU A 17 -10.89 15.18 0.43
CA LEU A 17 -11.06 16.65 0.39
C LEU A 17 -12.30 17.03 -0.43
N ASP A 18 -12.46 16.45 -1.62
CA ASP A 18 -13.62 16.65 -2.48
C ASP A 18 -14.93 16.20 -1.80
N PHE A 19 -14.91 15.04 -1.12
CA PHE A 19 -16.06 14.55 -0.37
C PHE A 19 -16.47 15.52 0.75
N VAL A 20 -15.49 16.01 1.53
CA VAL A 20 -15.70 16.94 2.66
C VAL A 20 -16.18 18.32 2.20
N ALA A 21 -15.64 18.83 1.09
CA ALA A 21 -16.03 20.12 0.52
C ALA A 21 -17.47 20.12 -0.01
N ASN A 22 -17.94 18.99 -0.56
CA ASN A 22 -19.27 18.86 -1.15
C ASN A 22 -20.32 18.26 -0.20
N ALA A 23 -19.96 17.97 1.05
CA ALA A 23 -20.91 17.45 2.04
C ALA A 23 -21.93 18.52 2.45
N LYS A 24 -23.19 18.12 2.66
CA LYS A 24 -24.27 19.00 3.11
C LYS A 24 -24.33 19.11 4.63
N LEU A 25 -24.11 17.99 5.31
CA LEU A 25 -24.04 17.92 6.77
C LEU A 25 -23.12 16.77 7.14
N LEU A 26 -21.92 17.09 7.63
CA LEU A 26 -20.86 16.12 7.80
C LEU A 26 -20.67 15.74 9.27
N THR A 27 -20.68 14.43 9.51
CA THR A 27 -20.19 13.82 10.75
C THR A 27 -18.91 13.06 10.46
N ILE A 28 -17.87 13.33 11.24
CA ILE A 28 -16.54 12.73 11.10
C ILE A 28 -16.31 11.77 12.25
N PHE A 29 -15.83 10.57 11.95
CA PHE A 29 -15.37 9.58 12.90
C PHE A 29 -13.91 9.26 12.60
N SER A 30 -13.01 9.52 13.54
CA SER A 30 -11.61 9.10 13.44
C SER A 30 -11.04 8.94 14.85
N PRO A 31 -10.47 7.79 15.23
CA PRO A 31 -9.97 7.62 16.59
C PRO A 31 -8.81 8.56 16.91
N TYR A 32 -7.94 8.81 15.92
CA TYR A 32 -6.76 9.66 16.05
C TYR A 32 -6.85 10.82 15.07
N ILE A 33 -6.61 12.03 15.56
CA ILE A 33 -6.67 13.25 14.77
C ILE A 33 -5.50 14.16 15.15
N LYS A 34 -4.78 14.61 14.13
CA LYS A 34 -3.77 15.68 14.22
C LYS A 34 -4.38 17.01 13.82
N LEU A 35 -4.11 18.06 14.59
CA LEU A 35 -4.74 19.37 14.42
C LEU A 35 -4.47 19.94 13.02
N ASN A 36 -3.21 19.97 12.60
CA ASN A 36 -2.81 20.49 11.28
C ASN A 36 -3.54 19.80 10.11
N SER A 37 -3.74 18.49 10.24
CA SER A 37 -4.36 17.65 9.23
C SER A 37 -5.88 17.84 9.21
N LEU A 38 -6.48 18.00 10.41
CA LEU A 38 -7.89 18.36 10.53
C LEU A 38 -8.16 19.74 9.95
N GLU A 39 -7.32 20.72 10.27
CA GLU A 39 -7.41 22.09 9.75
C GLU A 39 -7.44 22.10 8.23
N SER A 40 -6.47 21.42 7.61
CA SER A 40 -6.35 21.32 6.16
C SER A 40 -7.56 20.60 5.54
N LEU A 41 -8.06 19.56 6.20
CA LEU A 41 -9.17 18.74 5.72
C LEU A 41 -10.50 19.50 5.70
N ILE A 42 -10.76 20.31 6.73
CA ILE A 42 -12.06 20.99 6.89
C ILE A 42 -12.02 22.48 6.60
N GLU A 43 -10.88 23.03 6.16
CA GLU A 43 -10.68 24.47 5.94
C GLU A 43 -11.80 25.10 5.11
N ASN A 44 -12.17 24.45 4.01
CA ASN A 44 -13.17 24.92 3.05
C ASN A 44 -14.59 24.38 3.34
N SER A 45 -14.76 23.57 4.39
CA SER A 45 -16.05 22.99 4.73
C SER A 45 -16.79 23.81 5.79
N LYS A 46 -18.06 24.10 5.51
CA LYS A 46 -19.00 24.73 6.47
C LYS A 46 -20.06 23.75 6.97
N SER A 47 -20.00 22.50 6.52
CA SER A 47 -21.03 21.49 6.80
C SER A 47 -20.65 20.54 7.93
N VAL A 48 -19.41 20.60 8.42
CA VAL A 48 -18.98 19.78 9.55
C VAL A 48 -19.74 20.19 10.80
N ASN A 49 -20.45 19.24 11.40
CA ASN A 49 -21.26 19.47 12.59
C ASN A 49 -20.75 18.67 13.80
N ILE A 50 -20.29 17.44 13.57
CA ILE A 50 -19.86 16.52 14.62
C ILE A 50 -18.54 15.89 14.24
N VAL A 51 -17.61 15.83 15.20
CA VAL A 51 -16.40 15.01 15.14
C VAL A 51 -16.43 14.04 16.32
N VAL A 52 -16.16 12.76 16.09
CA VAL A 52 -16.06 11.74 17.13
C VAL A 52 -14.64 11.18 17.15
N VAL A 53 -14.02 11.19 18.33
CA VAL A 53 -12.66 10.74 18.59
C VAL A 53 -12.61 9.65 19.63
N ARG A 54 -11.50 8.91 19.68
CA ARG A 54 -11.30 7.88 20.71
C ARG A 54 -10.83 8.48 22.03
N TRP A 55 -9.77 9.27 21.97
CA TRP A 55 -9.13 9.94 23.12
C TRP A 55 -8.98 9.00 24.32
N GLU A 56 -8.32 7.85 24.15
CA GLU A 56 -7.78 7.16 25.33
C GLU A 56 -6.62 7.98 25.90
N PRO A 57 -6.41 7.98 27.22
CA PRO A 57 -5.31 8.74 27.83
C PRO A 57 -3.95 8.43 27.20
N LEU A 58 -3.67 7.17 26.88
CA LEU A 58 -2.41 6.76 26.27
C LEU A 58 -2.24 7.32 24.84
N ASP A 59 -3.32 7.45 24.07
CA ASP A 59 -3.28 8.01 22.70
C ASP A 59 -2.79 9.46 22.72
N LEU A 60 -3.23 10.21 23.73
CA LEU A 60 -2.88 11.61 23.95
C LEU A 60 -1.46 11.75 24.51
N ILE A 61 -1.07 10.89 25.47
CA ILE A 61 0.30 10.88 26.04
C ILE A 61 1.35 10.51 24.98
N MET A 62 1.05 9.54 24.12
CA MET A 62 1.91 9.16 23.00
C MET A 62 1.91 10.19 21.87
N GLY A 63 1.00 11.18 21.92
CA GLY A 63 0.86 12.19 20.90
C GLY A 63 0.45 11.62 19.55
N VAL A 64 -0.36 10.56 19.50
CA VAL A 64 -0.94 10.09 18.22
C VAL A 64 -2.22 10.86 17.87
N SER A 65 -2.82 11.54 18.85
CA SER A 65 -3.91 12.50 18.67
C SER A 65 -3.62 13.78 19.46
N ASP A 66 -4.08 14.92 18.96
CA ASP A 66 -3.83 16.23 19.57
C ASP A 66 -5.04 16.66 20.43
N LEU A 67 -4.80 17.22 21.61
CA LEU A 67 -5.86 17.76 22.48
C LEU A 67 -6.40 19.08 21.93
N GLU A 68 -5.56 19.82 21.22
CA GLU A 68 -5.81 21.15 20.66
C GLU A 68 -6.90 21.15 19.57
N ILE A 69 -7.36 19.98 19.11
CA ILE A 69 -8.50 19.89 18.20
C ILE A 69 -9.80 20.39 18.85
N TYR A 70 -9.96 20.23 20.18
CA TYR A 70 -11.18 20.70 20.86
C TYR A 70 -11.36 22.22 20.78
N PRO A 71 -10.41 23.06 21.24
CA PRO A 71 -10.59 24.51 21.15
C PRO A 71 -10.76 24.99 19.71
N TYR A 72 -10.10 24.34 18.75
CA TYR A 72 -10.27 24.63 17.32
C TYR A 72 -11.71 24.35 16.83
N LEU A 73 -12.25 23.16 17.12
CA LEU A 73 -13.59 22.76 16.73
C LEU A 73 -14.66 23.59 17.43
N ASN A 74 -14.49 23.86 18.73
CA ASN A 74 -15.42 24.67 19.52
C ASN A 74 -15.53 26.10 18.96
N LYS A 75 -14.41 26.72 18.56
CA LYS A 75 -14.39 28.05 17.90
C LYS A 75 -15.16 28.07 16.58
N LYS A 76 -15.25 26.93 15.88
CA LYS A 76 -16.04 26.77 14.65
C LYS A 76 -17.49 26.36 14.90
N GLY A 77 -17.89 26.14 16.16
CA GLY A 77 -19.22 25.65 16.51
C GLY A 77 -19.43 24.18 16.17
N ILE A 78 -18.35 23.39 16.09
CA ILE A 78 -18.39 21.97 15.77
C ILE A 78 -18.32 21.16 17.06
N TYR A 79 -19.25 20.22 17.25
CA TYR A 79 -19.28 19.39 18.45
C TYR A 79 -18.24 18.27 18.39
N LEU A 80 -17.47 18.12 19.47
CA LEU A 80 -16.54 17.01 19.64
C LEU A 80 -17.11 15.97 20.61
N TYR A 81 -17.19 14.72 20.20
CA TYR A 81 -17.61 13.60 21.03
C TYR A 81 -16.46 12.62 21.24
N ARG A 82 -16.42 12.00 22.41
CA ARG A 82 -15.48 10.94 22.75
C ARG A 82 -16.18 9.59 22.83
N ASN A 83 -15.60 8.60 22.16
CA ASN A 83 -15.97 7.20 22.28
C ASN A 83 -14.72 6.31 22.40
N PRO A 84 -14.40 5.78 23.60
CA PRO A 84 -13.20 4.99 23.86
C PRO A 84 -13.05 3.73 22.97
N ARG A 85 -14.19 3.23 22.46
CA ARG A 85 -14.25 2.05 21.59
C ARG A 85 -14.14 2.38 20.11
N LEU A 86 -14.00 3.66 19.75
CA LEU A 86 -13.89 4.09 18.36
C LEU A 86 -12.59 3.58 17.75
N HIS A 87 -12.70 2.90 16.61
CA HIS A 87 -11.55 2.57 15.75
C HIS A 87 -11.86 2.79 14.26
N LEU A 88 -13.13 2.90 13.88
CA LEU A 88 -13.52 3.16 12.48
C LEU A 88 -13.10 4.56 12.03
N LYS A 89 -12.86 4.70 10.72
CA LYS A 89 -12.64 6.00 10.07
C LYS A 89 -13.69 6.19 9.00
N ALA A 90 -14.60 7.14 9.23
CA ALA A 90 -15.73 7.36 8.35
C ALA A 90 -16.17 8.82 8.36
N PHE A 91 -16.67 9.28 7.23
CA PHE A 91 -17.20 10.63 7.01
C PHE A 91 -18.59 10.47 6.43
N ILE A 92 -19.61 10.84 7.21
CA ILE A 92 -21.02 10.61 6.87
C ILE A 92 -21.63 11.94 6.44
N ASP A 93 -22.06 12.00 5.19
CA ASP A 93 -22.76 13.15 4.62
C ASP A 93 -24.28 12.94 4.68
N ASN A 94 -24.93 13.68 5.58
CA ASN A 94 -26.38 13.76 5.77
C ASN A 94 -27.07 12.39 5.88
N GLY A 95 -26.37 11.39 6.43
CA GLY A 95 -26.85 10.01 6.53
C GLY A 95 -27.10 9.31 5.20
N LYS A 96 -26.57 9.81 4.08
CA LYS A 96 -26.83 9.24 2.74
C LYS A 96 -25.59 8.69 2.06
N ARG A 97 -24.43 9.29 2.31
CA ARG A 97 -23.16 8.87 1.73
C ARG A 97 -22.13 8.71 2.83
N CYS A 98 -21.24 7.76 2.66
CA CYS A 98 -20.17 7.48 3.60
C CYS A 98 -18.86 7.35 2.86
N PHE A 99 -17.91 8.25 3.10
CA PHE A 99 -16.51 7.96 2.82
C PHE A 99 -15.97 7.13 3.99
N MET A 100 -15.43 5.94 3.74
CA MET A 100 -14.81 5.11 4.77
C MET A 100 -13.48 4.56 4.30
N GLY A 101 -12.59 4.27 5.25
CA GLY A 101 -11.26 3.76 4.93
C GLY A 101 -10.43 3.42 6.16
N SER A 102 -9.14 3.24 5.93
CA SER A 102 -8.15 2.93 6.97
C SER A 102 -7.44 4.19 7.51
N ALA A 103 -7.43 5.27 6.74
CA ALA A 103 -6.71 6.50 7.08
C ALA A 103 -7.31 7.23 8.29
N ASN A 104 -6.47 7.46 9.31
CA ASN A 104 -6.75 8.47 10.34
C ASN A 104 -6.54 9.88 9.77
N ILE A 105 -6.97 10.90 10.51
CA ILE A 105 -6.74 12.30 10.12
C ILE A 105 -5.34 12.72 10.56
N SER A 106 -4.34 12.36 9.76
CA SER A 106 -2.93 12.74 9.94
C SER A 106 -2.24 12.91 8.59
N SER A 107 -1.16 13.70 8.56
CA SER A 107 -0.47 14.05 7.31
C SER A 107 0.03 12.83 6.55
N ARG A 108 0.63 11.84 7.23
CA ARG A 108 1.10 10.60 6.59
C ARG A 108 -0.04 9.73 6.05
N ALA A 109 -1.17 9.65 6.76
CA ALA A 109 -2.29 8.79 6.40
C ALA A 109 -3.15 9.37 5.27
N LEU A 110 -3.21 10.71 5.16
CA LEU A 110 -3.92 11.41 4.08
C LEU A 110 -2.99 11.88 2.94
N ASN A 111 -1.67 11.82 3.15
CA ASN A 111 -0.64 12.41 2.30
C ASN A 111 -0.87 13.91 2.03
N ILE A 112 -1.24 14.66 3.07
CA ILE A 112 -1.49 16.11 2.99
C ILE A 112 -0.63 16.81 4.05
N PRO A 113 0.38 17.62 3.65
CA PRO A 113 0.86 17.83 2.27
C PRO A 113 1.54 16.57 1.70
N ASN A 114 1.68 16.52 0.37
CA ASN A 114 2.30 15.39 -0.34
C ASN A 114 3.75 15.14 0.14
N SER A 115 4.03 13.88 0.44
CA SER A 115 5.34 13.37 0.84
C SER A 115 5.56 12.00 0.19
N ASN A 116 6.81 11.53 0.12
CA ASN A 116 7.10 10.13 -0.26
C ASN A 116 7.03 9.17 0.95
N ASN A 117 6.92 9.70 2.17
CA ASN A 117 6.87 8.90 3.41
C ASN A 117 5.44 8.82 3.97
N TYR A 118 4.47 8.55 3.08
CA TYR A 118 3.07 8.36 3.44
C TYR A 118 2.80 6.92 3.90
N ASN A 119 1.69 6.71 4.60
CA ASN A 119 1.25 5.37 4.98
C ASN A 119 0.38 4.78 3.86
N TYR A 120 0.50 3.49 3.58
CA TYR A 120 -0.42 2.81 2.68
C TYR A 120 -1.80 2.73 3.32
N GLU A 121 -2.74 3.52 2.80
CA GLU A 121 -4.11 3.59 3.27
C GLU A 121 -5.07 3.43 2.09
N LEU A 122 -6.25 2.88 2.36
CA LEU A 122 -7.31 2.69 1.38
C LEU A 122 -8.59 3.39 1.83
N GLY A 123 -9.39 3.80 0.86
CA GLY A 123 -10.70 4.39 1.10
C GLY A 123 -11.70 4.07 -0.01
N THR A 124 -12.98 4.27 0.26
CA THR A 124 -14.03 4.19 -0.75
C THR A 124 -15.21 5.09 -0.35
N ILE A 125 -16.07 5.39 -1.31
CA ILE A 125 -17.34 6.08 -1.07
C ILE A 125 -18.46 5.06 -1.25
N VAL A 126 -19.27 4.91 -0.20
CA VAL A 126 -20.50 4.15 -0.21
C VAL A 126 -21.65 5.13 -0.40
N GLU A 127 -22.36 4.95 -1.51
CA GLU A 127 -23.56 5.72 -1.87
C GLU A 127 -24.81 5.01 -1.33
N ASN A 128 -25.85 5.78 -1.01
CA ASN A 128 -27.16 5.29 -0.57
C ASN A 128 -27.12 4.39 0.67
N ILE A 129 -26.46 4.84 1.76
CA ILE A 129 -26.46 4.09 3.02
C ILE A 129 -27.89 3.92 3.56
N SER A 130 -28.20 2.69 3.95
CA SER A 130 -29.50 2.23 4.44
C SER A 130 -29.88 2.85 5.79
N ILE A 131 -31.16 2.71 6.16
CA ILE A 131 -31.66 3.17 7.46
C ILE A 131 -30.95 2.45 8.62
N ASP A 132 -30.61 1.17 8.46
CA ASP A 132 -29.91 0.39 9.49
C ASP A 132 -28.48 0.90 9.70
N GLU A 133 -27.78 1.26 8.62
CA GLU A 133 -26.45 1.87 8.68
C GLU A 133 -26.51 3.27 9.31
N GLN A 134 -27.52 4.08 8.96
CA GLN A 134 -27.75 5.38 9.60
C GLN A 134 -28.01 5.22 11.10
N LEU A 135 -28.84 4.24 11.49
CA LEU A 135 -29.13 3.93 12.89
C LEU A 135 -27.86 3.48 13.63
N TYR A 136 -26.98 2.73 12.99
CA TYR A 136 -25.69 2.33 13.57
C TYR A 136 -24.83 3.54 13.95
N PHE A 137 -24.65 4.50 13.04
CA PHE A 137 -23.87 5.71 13.33
C PHE A 137 -24.53 6.59 14.40
N ASN A 138 -25.85 6.73 14.38
CA ASN A 138 -26.58 7.48 15.39
C ASN A 138 -26.46 6.84 16.78
N LYS A 139 -26.52 5.50 16.87
CA LYS A 139 -26.25 4.78 18.12
C LYS A 139 -24.81 4.99 18.61
N LEU A 140 -23.84 5.08 17.70
CA LEU A 140 -22.45 5.36 18.08
C LEU A 140 -22.34 6.74 18.72
N ILE A 141 -22.92 7.77 18.11
CA ILE A 141 -22.92 9.14 18.65
C ILE A 141 -23.64 9.18 20.00
N ASN A 142 -24.82 8.56 20.12
CA ASN A 142 -25.58 8.53 21.38
C ASN A 142 -24.84 7.82 22.53
N ASN A 143 -23.98 6.85 22.21
CA ASN A 143 -23.12 6.18 23.19
C ASN A 143 -21.78 6.89 23.41
N SER A 144 -21.61 8.09 22.86
CA SER A 144 -20.40 8.91 23.00
C SER A 144 -20.64 10.05 24.01
N ILE A 145 -19.56 10.52 24.61
CA ILE A 145 -19.60 11.62 25.59
C ILE A 145 -19.29 12.93 24.85
N LEU A 146 -20.18 13.93 24.93
CA LEU A 146 -19.90 15.27 24.42
C LEU A 146 -18.76 15.89 25.23
N ILE A 147 -17.72 16.35 24.55
CA ILE A 147 -16.64 17.12 25.16
C ILE A 147 -17.11 18.56 25.32
N THR A 148 -17.17 19.01 26.57
CA THR A 148 -17.42 20.39 26.97
C THR A 148 -16.14 20.99 27.55
N ASP A 149 -16.12 22.29 27.83
CA ASP A 149 -14.95 22.95 28.43
C ASP A 149 -14.53 22.27 29.75
N VAL A 150 -15.51 21.84 30.56
CA VAL A 150 -15.27 21.12 31.82
C VAL A 150 -14.60 19.77 31.56
N VAL A 151 -15.09 19.00 30.59
CA VAL A 151 -14.51 17.69 30.26
C VAL A 151 -13.11 17.85 29.65
N TYR A 152 -12.92 18.86 28.79
CA TYR A 152 -11.63 19.16 28.19
C TYR A 152 -10.56 19.50 29.23
N GLU A 153 -10.86 20.39 30.18
CA GLU A 153 -9.91 20.74 31.25
C GLU A 153 -9.55 19.53 32.12
N GLN A 154 -10.50 18.62 32.39
CA GLN A 154 -10.21 17.36 33.08
C GLN A 154 -9.22 16.48 32.30
N PHE A 155 -9.37 16.36 30.97
CA PHE A 155 -8.41 15.63 30.14
C PHE A 155 -7.03 16.28 30.17
N LYS A 156 -6.98 17.61 30.02
CA LYS A 156 -5.74 18.37 30.02
C LYS A 156 -4.95 18.16 31.32
N GLU A 157 -5.60 18.32 32.47
CA GLU A 157 -5.00 18.09 33.79
C GLU A 157 -4.51 16.64 33.96
N GLN A 158 -5.32 15.64 33.57
CA GLN A 158 -4.93 14.23 33.67
C GLN A 158 -3.71 13.90 32.82
N ILE A 159 -3.62 14.45 31.60
CA ILE A 159 -2.49 14.21 30.69
C ILE A 159 -1.23 14.89 31.21
N GLU A 160 -1.31 16.15 31.66
CA GLU A 160 -0.18 16.87 32.27
C GLU A 160 0.40 16.10 33.47
N ASN A 161 -0.47 15.58 34.34
CA ASN A 161 -0.06 14.76 35.48
C ASN A 161 0.55 13.40 35.07
N SER A 162 0.11 12.82 33.95
CA SER A 162 0.55 11.50 33.48
C SER A 162 1.84 11.54 32.65
N GLN A 163 2.16 12.67 32.02
CA GLN A 163 3.40 12.83 31.23
C GLN A 163 4.68 12.70 32.09
N ALA A 164 4.57 12.83 33.41
CA ALA A 164 5.65 12.57 34.36
C ALA A 164 6.06 11.08 34.47
N ILE A 165 5.27 10.16 33.90
CA ILE A 165 5.48 8.71 33.95
C ILE A 165 5.46 8.17 32.52
N LYS A 166 6.46 8.51 31.70
CA LYS A 166 6.65 7.82 30.42
C LYS A 166 7.40 6.51 30.67
N PRO A 167 6.80 5.32 30.46
CA PRO A 167 7.57 4.10 30.39
C PRO A 167 8.42 4.16 29.11
N GLN A 168 9.72 4.33 29.29
CA GLN A 168 10.71 4.25 28.21
C GLN A 168 10.90 2.77 27.87
N ILE A 169 10.01 2.24 27.05
CA ILE A 169 10.17 0.90 26.47
C ILE A 169 10.90 1.10 25.14
N ASP A 170 12.22 1.26 25.19
CA ASP A 170 13.09 1.02 24.05
C ASP A 170 13.24 -0.51 23.92
N ILE A 171 12.31 -1.15 23.22
CA ILE A 171 12.57 -2.48 22.68
C ILE A 171 13.18 -2.24 21.31
N ASP A 172 14.50 -2.21 21.27
CA ASP A 172 15.22 -2.22 20.01
C ASP A 172 15.10 -3.63 19.42
N PHE A 173 14.23 -3.78 18.42
CA PHE A 173 14.12 -5.02 17.68
C PHE A 173 15.23 -5.01 16.62
N GLU A 174 16.31 -5.74 16.85
CA GLU A 174 17.27 -6.08 15.79
C GLU A 174 16.58 -7.01 14.78
N LEU A 175 15.95 -6.41 13.77
CA LEU A 175 15.36 -7.12 12.65
C LEU A 175 16.44 -7.43 11.61
N VAL A 176 16.95 -8.66 11.61
CA VAL A 176 17.69 -9.19 10.46
C VAL A 176 16.67 -9.64 9.42
N ALA A 177 16.26 -8.73 8.54
CA ALA A 177 15.41 -9.09 7.41
C ALA A 177 16.22 -9.93 6.40
N PRO A 178 15.70 -11.06 5.89
CA PRO A 178 16.32 -11.74 4.78
C PRO A 178 16.37 -10.80 3.57
N ASP A 179 17.40 -10.93 2.73
CA ASP A 179 17.52 -10.13 1.51
C ASP A 179 16.34 -10.44 0.60
N ARG A 180 15.37 -9.52 0.57
CA ARG A 180 14.14 -9.63 -0.22
C ARG A 180 14.41 -9.74 -1.71
N ASN A 181 15.57 -9.29 -2.17
CA ASN A 181 15.93 -9.37 -3.57
C ASN A 181 16.23 -10.80 -4.00
N PHE A 182 16.55 -11.71 -3.08
CA PHE A 182 16.84 -13.10 -3.40
C PHE A 182 15.80 -14.03 -2.78
N LEU A 183 14.51 -13.74 -2.99
CA LEU A 183 13.43 -14.68 -2.73
C LEU A 183 13.01 -15.34 -4.05
N ILE A 184 12.33 -16.49 -3.98
CA ILE A 184 11.75 -17.09 -5.21
C ILE A 184 10.59 -16.25 -5.76
N SER A 185 9.93 -15.47 -4.90
CA SER A 185 8.99 -14.41 -5.32
C SER A 185 9.67 -13.22 -6.00
N SER A 186 11.00 -13.24 -6.16
CA SER A 186 11.74 -12.25 -6.96
C SER A 186 11.96 -12.71 -8.40
N LEU A 187 11.43 -13.88 -8.79
CA LEU A 187 11.44 -14.40 -10.14
C LEU A 187 10.17 -13.98 -10.90
N PRO A 188 10.25 -13.72 -12.22
CA PRO A 188 9.06 -13.50 -13.04
C PRO A 188 8.15 -14.74 -13.05
N MET A 189 6.83 -14.53 -13.03
CA MET A 189 5.83 -15.59 -12.99
C MET A 189 4.93 -15.66 -14.24
N SER A 190 4.77 -14.55 -14.97
CA SER A 190 4.01 -14.57 -16.22
C SER A 190 4.81 -15.35 -17.25
N TYR A 191 4.13 -16.24 -17.98
CA TYR A 191 4.79 -17.16 -18.93
C TYR A 191 5.83 -16.47 -19.81
N ASN A 192 5.51 -15.27 -20.30
CA ASN A 192 6.40 -14.40 -21.03
C ASN A 192 5.95 -12.92 -20.97
N THR A 193 6.74 -12.03 -21.55
CA THR A 193 6.49 -10.57 -21.47
C THR A 193 5.29 -10.12 -22.32
N GLU A 194 5.03 -10.81 -23.43
CA GLU A 194 3.83 -10.58 -24.23
C GLU A 194 2.55 -10.96 -23.46
N LYS A 195 2.56 -12.12 -22.78
CA LYS A 195 1.42 -12.58 -21.97
C LYS A 195 1.15 -11.66 -20.79
N LEU A 196 2.20 -11.12 -20.14
CA LEU A 196 2.07 -10.09 -19.11
C LEU A 196 1.23 -8.90 -19.62
N LEU A 197 1.61 -8.35 -20.77
CA LEU A 197 0.93 -7.20 -21.36
C LEU A 197 -0.49 -7.55 -21.82
N ASP A 198 -0.65 -8.69 -22.48
CA ASP A 198 -1.95 -9.13 -22.99
C ASP A 198 -2.96 -9.36 -21.84
N VAL A 199 -2.52 -9.96 -20.73
CA VAL A 199 -3.34 -10.10 -19.51
C VAL A 199 -3.68 -8.73 -18.92
N TYR A 200 -2.72 -7.81 -18.87
CA TYR A 200 -2.93 -6.47 -18.33
C TYR A 200 -4.01 -5.67 -19.09
N TYR A 201 -3.99 -5.73 -20.43
CA TYR A 201 -4.93 -5.00 -21.29
C TYR A 201 -6.25 -5.75 -21.58
N LYS A 202 -6.24 -7.09 -21.66
CA LYS A 202 -7.41 -7.92 -22.06
C LYS A 202 -8.03 -8.72 -20.91
N ARG A 203 -7.83 -8.28 -19.66
CA ARG A 203 -8.19 -8.89 -18.35
C ARG A 203 -9.31 -9.95 -18.33
N SER A 204 -10.40 -9.79 -19.08
CA SER A 204 -11.53 -10.73 -19.14
C SER A 204 -11.30 -12.02 -19.94
N GLU A 205 -10.20 -12.14 -20.68
CA GLU A 205 -9.92 -13.27 -21.58
C GLU A 205 -9.00 -14.35 -20.98
N TYR A 206 -8.49 -14.13 -19.76
CA TYR A 206 -7.46 -14.97 -19.15
C TYR A 206 -7.92 -15.63 -17.85
N SER A 207 -7.21 -16.70 -17.47
CA SER A 207 -7.45 -17.41 -16.22
C SER A 207 -7.06 -16.55 -15.01
N GLU A 208 -7.64 -16.86 -13.84
CA GLU A 208 -7.28 -16.20 -12.58
C GLU A 208 -5.80 -16.39 -12.23
N ILE A 209 -5.22 -17.54 -12.59
CA ILE A 209 -3.80 -17.84 -12.41
C ILE A 209 -2.96 -16.86 -13.23
N ASP A 210 -3.26 -16.69 -14.51
CA ASP A 210 -2.53 -15.77 -15.39
C ASP A 210 -2.63 -14.32 -14.92
N PHE A 211 -3.81 -13.92 -14.43
CA PHE A 211 -4.03 -12.59 -13.86
C PHE A 211 -3.17 -12.36 -12.60
N ASN A 212 -3.10 -13.34 -11.71
CA ASN A 212 -2.26 -13.26 -10.50
C ASN A 212 -0.76 -13.19 -10.83
N CYS A 213 -0.29 -13.96 -11.83
CA CYS A 213 1.09 -13.87 -12.33
C CYS A 213 1.42 -12.48 -12.88
N ALA A 214 0.50 -11.88 -13.66
CA ALA A 214 0.68 -10.55 -14.19
C ALA A 214 0.72 -9.47 -13.09
N LEU A 215 -0.20 -9.54 -12.12
CA LEU A 215 -0.19 -8.62 -10.98
C LEU A 215 1.08 -8.75 -10.13
N HIS A 216 1.57 -9.97 -9.93
CA HIS A 216 2.83 -10.23 -9.26
C HIS A 216 3.99 -9.50 -9.96
N ASP A 217 4.16 -9.72 -11.27
CA ASP A 217 5.30 -9.16 -12.00
C ASP A 217 5.23 -7.63 -12.12
N LEU A 218 4.03 -7.07 -12.36
CA LEU A 218 3.83 -5.61 -12.39
C LEU A 218 4.21 -4.96 -11.06
N ALA A 219 3.89 -5.62 -9.94
CA ALA A 219 4.27 -5.16 -8.60
C ALA A 219 5.77 -5.36 -8.33
N LEU A 220 6.35 -6.50 -8.74
CA LEU A 220 7.77 -6.81 -8.56
C LEU A 220 8.68 -5.79 -9.26
N TYR A 221 8.27 -5.32 -10.43
CA TYR A 221 9.03 -4.39 -11.27
C TYR A 221 8.60 -2.92 -11.13
N ASP A 222 7.74 -2.60 -10.17
CA ASP A 222 7.24 -1.24 -9.87
C ASP A 222 6.81 -0.47 -11.12
N VAL A 223 6.01 -1.13 -11.96
CA VAL A 223 5.68 -0.62 -13.29
C VAL A 223 4.49 0.33 -13.21
N ASN A 224 4.63 1.51 -13.81
CA ASN A 224 3.53 2.48 -13.90
C ASN A 224 2.44 1.97 -14.87
N LEU A 225 1.22 1.84 -14.37
CA LEU A 225 0.09 1.22 -15.06
C LEU A 225 -0.57 2.12 -16.12
N ASP A 226 -0.25 3.41 -16.16
CA ASP A 226 -0.86 4.38 -17.08
C ASP A 226 -0.03 4.61 -18.36
N LEU A 227 0.81 3.64 -18.75
CA LEU A 227 1.65 3.71 -19.95
C LEU A 227 1.00 2.99 -21.15
N GLU A 228 1.33 3.46 -22.35
CA GLU A 228 1.05 2.74 -23.60
C GLU A 228 1.89 1.46 -23.68
N LYS A 229 1.48 0.50 -24.52
CA LYS A 229 2.03 -0.87 -24.52
C LYS A 229 3.55 -0.89 -24.71
N GLU A 230 4.08 -0.06 -25.62
CA GLU A 230 5.51 0.03 -25.89
C GLU A 230 6.31 0.62 -24.72
N ASP A 231 5.81 1.70 -24.12
CA ASP A 231 6.45 2.36 -22.97
C ASP A 231 6.42 1.46 -21.73
N LEU A 232 5.32 0.73 -21.54
CA LEU A 232 5.16 -0.26 -20.49
C LEU A 232 6.20 -1.38 -20.65
N MET A 233 6.40 -1.89 -21.87
CA MET A 233 7.41 -2.91 -22.15
C MET A 233 8.83 -2.40 -21.89
N LEU A 234 9.14 -1.15 -22.27
CA LEU A 234 10.45 -0.55 -22.00
C LEU A 234 10.69 -0.39 -20.49
N SER A 235 9.65 -0.02 -19.74
CA SER A 235 9.69 0.08 -18.28
C SER A 235 9.93 -1.28 -17.64
N VAL A 236 9.19 -2.31 -18.04
CA VAL A 236 9.38 -3.70 -17.58
C VAL A 236 10.80 -4.16 -17.87
N LYS A 237 11.29 -3.96 -19.09
CA LYS A 237 12.66 -4.33 -19.49
C LYS A 237 13.72 -3.70 -18.60
N LYS A 238 13.61 -2.38 -18.38
CA LYS A 238 14.57 -1.64 -17.56
C LYS A 238 14.52 -2.11 -16.11
N ALA A 239 13.34 -2.32 -15.55
CA ALA A 239 13.16 -2.78 -14.18
C ALA A 239 13.66 -4.22 -14.00
N PHE A 240 13.36 -5.11 -14.95
CA PHE A 240 13.80 -6.50 -14.98
C PHE A 240 15.32 -6.62 -14.90
N PHE A 241 16.06 -5.96 -15.82
CA PHE A 241 17.52 -6.04 -15.81
C PHE A 241 18.17 -5.25 -14.67
N ASN A 242 17.49 -4.27 -14.06
CA ASN A 242 18.01 -3.59 -12.87
C ASN A 242 17.73 -4.35 -11.56
N HIS A 243 16.89 -5.38 -11.59
CA HIS A 243 16.54 -6.14 -10.40
C HIS A 243 17.79 -6.90 -9.87
N PRO A 244 18.15 -6.79 -8.58
CA PRO A 244 19.42 -7.34 -8.07
C PRO A 244 19.59 -8.85 -8.28
N PHE A 245 18.49 -9.61 -8.17
CA PHE A 245 18.47 -11.04 -8.51
C PHE A 245 18.91 -11.31 -9.95
N ILE A 246 18.33 -10.55 -10.89
CA ILE A 246 18.55 -10.76 -12.33
C ILE A 246 19.99 -10.38 -12.67
N ASN A 247 20.48 -9.25 -12.13
CA ASN A 247 21.87 -8.86 -12.28
C ASN A 247 22.83 -9.94 -11.76
N GLY A 248 22.65 -10.40 -10.52
CA GLY A 248 23.52 -11.44 -9.95
C GLY A 248 23.46 -12.76 -10.74
N PHE A 249 22.29 -13.11 -11.27
CA PHE A 249 22.14 -14.30 -12.12
C PHE A 249 22.89 -14.14 -13.45
N LEU A 250 22.78 -12.98 -14.11
CA LEU A 250 23.44 -12.71 -15.39
C LEU A 250 24.95 -12.53 -15.24
N GLU A 251 25.44 -11.96 -14.14
CA GLU A 251 26.88 -11.88 -13.82
C GLU A 251 27.51 -13.28 -13.82
N ASN A 252 26.83 -14.28 -13.25
CA ASN A 252 27.31 -15.66 -13.28
C ASN A 252 27.44 -16.21 -14.72
N ILE A 253 26.54 -15.83 -15.63
CA ILE A 253 26.60 -16.22 -17.03
C ILE A 253 27.71 -15.46 -17.75
N ASP A 254 27.88 -14.17 -17.46
CA ASP A 254 28.89 -13.33 -18.08
C ASP A 254 30.32 -13.80 -17.75
N GLU A 255 30.54 -14.31 -16.54
CA GLU A 255 31.81 -14.91 -16.13
C GLU A 255 32.07 -16.29 -16.77
N ASN A 256 31.03 -17.11 -16.90
CA ASN A 256 31.16 -18.51 -17.33
C ASN A 256 30.83 -18.75 -18.81
N GLY A 257 30.29 -17.75 -19.50
CA GLY A 257 29.76 -17.80 -20.87
C GLY A 257 28.37 -18.46 -21.00
N GLU A 258 28.04 -19.40 -20.13
CA GLU A 258 26.79 -20.19 -20.18
C GLU A 258 26.39 -20.83 -18.84
N ILE A 259 25.10 -21.09 -18.69
CA ILE A 259 24.53 -21.82 -17.54
C ILE A 259 23.51 -22.87 -18.00
N TYR A 260 23.82 -24.14 -17.74
CA TYR A 260 22.89 -25.25 -17.93
C TYR A 260 21.80 -25.22 -16.88
N PHE A 261 20.61 -25.70 -17.24
CA PHE A 261 19.42 -25.71 -16.38
C PHE A 261 19.65 -26.30 -14.98
N GLY A 262 20.42 -27.38 -14.88
CA GLY A 262 20.82 -27.97 -13.59
C GLY A 262 21.66 -27.01 -12.73
N ARG A 263 22.66 -26.35 -13.33
CA ARG A 263 23.49 -25.35 -12.64
C ARG A 263 22.69 -24.11 -12.26
N ALA A 264 21.72 -23.70 -13.07
CA ALA A 264 20.81 -22.62 -12.73
C ALA A 264 19.98 -22.95 -11.49
N LYS A 265 19.43 -24.17 -11.39
CA LYS A 265 18.75 -24.62 -10.15
C LYS A 265 19.66 -24.52 -8.94
N ASP A 266 20.89 -24.99 -9.05
CA ASP A 266 21.85 -24.96 -7.94
C ASP A 266 22.22 -23.51 -7.57
N TRP A 267 22.38 -22.62 -8.55
CA TRP A 267 22.64 -21.21 -8.32
C TRP A 267 21.47 -20.55 -7.57
N ILE A 268 20.23 -20.78 -8.01
CA ILE A 268 19.04 -20.23 -7.35
C ILE A 268 18.90 -20.78 -5.94
N HIS A 269 19.08 -22.10 -5.73
CA HIS A 269 19.03 -22.67 -4.39
C HIS A 269 20.11 -22.14 -3.45
N LYS A 270 21.29 -21.78 -3.98
CA LYS A 270 22.40 -21.26 -3.18
C LYS A 270 22.23 -19.77 -2.84
N ASN A 271 21.66 -18.99 -3.75
CA ASN A 271 21.58 -17.53 -3.60
C ASN A 271 20.19 -17.07 -3.11
N CYS A 272 19.12 -17.84 -3.33
CA CYS A 272 17.80 -17.51 -2.78
C CYS A 272 17.64 -17.95 -1.33
N THR A 273 17.18 -17.03 -0.50
CA THR A 273 16.60 -17.36 0.80
C THR A 273 15.13 -17.72 0.61
N THR A 274 14.65 -18.67 1.38
CA THR A 274 13.30 -19.19 1.20
C THR A 274 12.71 -19.53 2.54
N VAL A 275 11.58 -18.92 2.89
CA VAL A 275 10.79 -19.33 4.06
C VAL A 275 9.36 -19.57 3.59
N PRO A 276 8.96 -20.81 3.30
CA PRO A 276 9.76 -22.05 3.23
C PRO A 276 10.45 -22.27 1.87
N THR A 277 11.49 -23.11 1.85
CA THR A 277 12.22 -23.58 0.65
C THR A 277 11.31 -24.31 -0.33
N PRO A 278 11.07 -23.77 -1.53
CA PRO A 278 10.37 -24.46 -2.59
C PRO A 278 11.14 -25.71 -2.99
N ARG A 279 10.40 -26.78 -3.22
CA ARG A 279 10.94 -28.08 -3.64
C ARG A 279 11.55 -27.94 -5.04
N LYS A 280 12.56 -28.76 -5.37
CA LYS A 280 13.31 -28.69 -6.65
C LYS A 280 12.46 -28.70 -7.94
N TRP A 281 11.22 -29.18 -7.87
CA TRP A 281 10.28 -29.14 -8.99
C TRP A 281 9.49 -27.83 -9.09
N GLU A 282 9.22 -27.14 -7.97
CA GLU A 282 8.46 -25.87 -7.90
C GLU A 282 9.20 -24.69 -8.55
N ILE A 283 10.52 -24.80 -8.74
CA ILE A 283 11.37 -23.75 -9.35
C ILE A 283 11.61 -24.00 -10.85
N THR A 284 11.25 -25.19 -11.37
CA THR A 284 11.50 -25.55 -12.77
C THR A 284 10.81 -24.58 -13.71
N ASP A 285 9.52 -24.34 -13.49
CA ASP A 285 8.72 -23.46 -14.33
C ASP A 285 9.22 -22.02 -14.22
N ASN A 286 9.58 -21.56 -13.01
CA ASN A 286 10.14 -20.22 -12.81
C ASN A 286 11.47 -20.00 -13.54
N ILE A 287 12.35 -21.01 -13.61
CA ILE A 287 13.60 -20.89 -14.37
C ILE A 287 13.32 -20.84 -15.87
N GLN A 288 12.38 -21.63 -16.36
CA GLN A 288 11.98 -21.59 -17.77
C GLN A 288 11.40 -20.23 -18.14
N ILE A 289 10.57 -19.66 -17.26
CA ILE A 289 10.05 -18.30 -17.41
C ILE A 289 11.19 -17.29 -17.39
N LEU A 290 12.10 -17.38 -16.41
CA LEU A 290 13.28 -16.51 -16.31
C LEU A 290 14.11 -16.53 -17.59
N TYR A 291 14.43 -17.72 -18.11
CA TYR A 291 15.20 -17.87 -19.35
C TYR A 291 14.47 -17.22 -20.52
N ARG A 292 13.16 -17.44 -20.64
CA ARG A 292 12.37 -16.85 -21.71
C ARG A 292 12.34 -15.34 -21.63
N TRP A 293 12.14 -14.77 -20.45
CA TRP A 293 12.17 -13.32 -20.23
C TRP A 293 13.54 -12.72 -20.55
N ILE A 294 14.64 -13.37 -20.14
CA ILE A 294 15.99 -12.92 -20.48
C ILE A 294 16.16 -12.90 -22.00
N VAL A 295 15.78 -13.95 -22.71
CA VAL A 295 15.92 -14.01 -24.17
C VAL A 295 15.05 -12.95 -24.85
N GLU A 296 13.78 -12.82 -24.47
CA GLU A 296 12.85 -11.84 -25.06
C GLU A 296 13.31 -10.40 -24.84
N LEU A 297 13.80 -10.07 -23.64
CA LEU A 297 14.12 -8.69 -23.27
C LEU A 297 15.55 -8.28 -23.61
N SER A 298 16.48 -9.22 -23.80
CA SER A 298 17.91 -8.91 -23.95
C SER A 298 18.34 -8.45 -25.34
N ASP A 299 17.40 -8.30 -26.28
CA ASP A 299 17.65 -7.97 -27.69
C ASP A 299 18.58 -8.96 -28.41
N GLY A 300 18.76 -10.17 -27.90
CA GLY A 300 19.66 -11.18 -28.48
C GLY A 300 21.06 -11.22 -27.88
N VAL A 301 21.33 -10.47 -26.80
CA VAL A 301 22.57 -10.63 -26.01
C VAL A 301 22.66 -12.03 -25.40
N TYR A 302 21.52 -12.59 -24.97
CA TYR A 302 21.41 -13.93 -24.42
C TYR A 302 20.48 -14.80 -25.25
N ASN A 303 20.78 -16.09 -25.34
CA ASN A 303 19.97 -17.05 -26.07
C ASN A 303 19.96 -18.42 -25.38
N VAL A 304 19.01 -19.28 -25.74
CA VAL A 304 18.87 -20.64 -25.22
C VAL A 304 19.01 -21.67 -26.34
N ASP A 305 19.72 -22.75 -26.06
CA ASP A 305 19.80 -23.92 -26.94
C ASP A 305 19.84 -25.21 -26.12
N LYS A 306 19.82 -26.33 -26.82
CA LYS A 306 19.85 -27.67 -26.22
C LYS A 306 20.87 -28.54 -26.93
N PRO A 307 22.17 -28.35 -26.65
CA PRO A 307 23.24 -29.08 -27.34
C PRO A 307 23.17 -30.60 -27.12
N HIS A 308 22.59 -31.04 -25.98
CA HIS A 308 22.38 -32.46 -25.65
C HIS A 308 20.98 -32.69 -25.01
N HIS A 309 20.93 -33.26 -23.81
CA HIS A 309 19.68 -33.50 -23.08
C HIS A 309 19.27 -32.35 -22.14
N SER A 310 20.20 -31.42 -21.83
CA SER A 310 19.94 -30.23 -21.01
C SER A 310 19.91 -28.97 -21.84
N GLU A 311 18.93 -28.11 -21.57
CA GLU A 311 18.91 -26.72 -22.01
C GLU A 311 19.99 -25.91 -21.30
N ARG A 312 20.57 -24.93 -21.99
CA ARG A 312 21.44 -23.90 -21.42
C ARG A 312 21.01 -22.51 -21.89
N LEU A 313 21.23 -21.52 -21.03
CA LEU A 313 21.21 -20.10 -21.38
C LEU A 313 22.66 -19.65 -21.56
N TYR A 314 22.98 -18.96 -22.65
CA TYR A 314 24.34 -18.55 -22.97
C TYR A 314 24.39 -17.12 -23.53
N LYS A 315 25.54 -16.47 -23.36
CA LYS A 315 25.82 -15.16 -23.95
C LYS A 315 26.27 -15.31 -25.40
N VAL A 316 25.63 -14.60 -26.33
CA VAL A 316 25.97 -14.67 -27.75
C VAL A 316 27.32 -13.98 -27.99
N LYS A 317 28.32 -14.73 -28.47
CA LYS A 317 29.64 -14.19 -28.83
C LYS A 317 29.48 -13.28 -30.05
N ASN A 318 30.01 -12.05 -29.96
CA ASN A 318 29.97 -10.99 -30.99
C ASN A 318 28.64 -10.22 -31.11
N TYR A 319 27.88 -10.06 -30.03
CA TYR A 319 26.75 -9.14 -30.03
C TYR A 319 27.26 -7.69 -30.22
N VAL A 320 26.95 -7.10 -31.38
CA VAL A 320 27.21 -5.68 -31.66
C VAL A 320 25.93 -4.92 -31.30
N LYS A 321 26.06 -3.98 -30.37
CA LYS A 321 24.95 -3.20 -29.80
C LYS A 321 24.30 -2.27 -30.82
#